data_AF-J2W3L7-F1
#
_entry.id   AF-J2W3L7-F1
#
_cell.length_a   1.000
_cell.length_b   1.000
_cell.length_c   1.000
_cell.angle_alpha   90.00
_cell.angle_beta   90.00
_cell.angle_gamma   90.00
#
_symmetry.space_group_name_H-M   'P 1'
#
loop_
_entity.id
_entity.type
_entity.pdbx_description
1 polymer ?
#
loop_
_entity_poly.entity_id
_entity_poly.type
_entity_poly.pdbx_seq_one_letter_code
_entity_poly.pdbx_strand_id
1 'polypeptide(L)' 'GACRCQAFALTGDAANTDPACALSPLHETIFKQAEREAEGETNRFLYRNFAGGTLESGNDA' A
#
# COMPACT_ATOMS: atom_id res chain seq x y z
N GLY A 1 1.57 21.04 -0.49
CA GLY A 1 2.61 20.09 -0.04
C GLY A 1 1.91 18.87 0.51
N ALA A 2 2.02 17.74 -0.18
CA ALA A 2 1.34 16.50 0.18
C ALA A 2 1.97 15.82 1.44
N CYS A 3 1.66 14.56 1.75
CA CYS A 3 2.09 13.91 2.99
C CYS A 3 3.61 13.63 3.04
N ARG A 4 4.32 14.16 4.04
CA ARG A 4 5.78 13.96 4.19
C ARG A 4 6.13 12.56 4.67
N CYS A 5 5.31 12.00 5.56
CA CYS A 5 5.50 10.63 6.05
C CYS A 5 5.39 9.61 4.91
N GLN A 6 4.43 9.80 3.99
CA GLN A 6 4.23 8.91 2.85
C GLN A 6 5.38 9.00 1.85
N ALA A 7 5.87 10.21 1.55
CA ALA A 7 7.05 10.39 0.71
C ALA A 7 8.28 9.67 1.29
N PHE A 8 8.55 9.82 2.59
CA PHE A 8 9.66 9.12 3.22
C PHE A 8 9.47 7.59 3.22
N ALA A 9 8.30 7.10 3.62
CA ALA A 9 8.03 5.66 3.72
C ALA A 9 8.16 4.93 2.37
N LEU A 10 7.76 5.58 1.28
CA LEU A 10 7.75 4.98 -0.06
C LEU A 10 9.01 5.26 -0.87
N THR A 11 9.75 6.35 -0.58
CA THR A 11 10.87 6.80 -1.42
C THR A 11 12.20 6.94 -0.66
N GLY A 12 12.18 6.84 0.67
CA GLY A 12 13.35 7.05 1.53
C GLY A 12 13.68 8.53 1.79
N ASP A 13 12.98 9.48 1.15
CA ASP A 13 13.21 10.91 1.33
C ASP A 13 11.89 11.67 1.56
N ALA A 14 11.80 12.37 2.69
CA ALA A 14 10.65 13.18 3.07
C ALA A 14 10.51 14.46 2.21
N ALA A 15 11.57 14.90 1.54
CA ALA A 15 11.56 16.08 0.66
C ALA A 15 10.90 15.81 -0.70
N ASN A 16 10.80 14.54 -1.13
CA ASN A 16 10.17 14.18 -2.38
C ASN A 16 8.68 14.54 -2.41
N THR A 17 8.16 14.85 -3.60
CA THR A 17 6.71 14.99 -3.79
C THR A 17 6.06 13.64 -3.52
N ASP A 18 4.98 13.66 -2.75
CA ASP A 18 4.24 12.45 -2.37
C ASP A 18 3.88 11.61 -3.63
N PRO A 19 4.35 10.35 -3.72
CA PRO A 19 4.09 9.50 -4.89
C PRO A 19 2.61 9.19 -5.14
N ALA A 20 1.73 9.37 -4.15
CA ALA A 20 0.29 9.23 -4.37
C ALA A 20 -0.26 10.29 -5.32
N CYS A 21 0.40 11.44 -5.45
CA CYS A 21 0.04 12.47 -6.41
C CYS A 21 0.38 12.01 -7.84
N ALA A 22 -0.61 12.06 -8.75
CA ALA A 22 -0.42 11.72 -10.17
C ALA A 22 0.62 12.60 -10.90
N LEU A 23 0.97 13.76 -10.34
CA LEU A 23 2.01 14.65 -10.88
C LEU A 23 3.42 14.34 -10.34
N SER A 24 3.54 13.42 -9.38
CA SER A 24 4.84 13.04 -8.85
C SER A 24 5.62 12.24 -9.91
N PRO A 25 6.92 12.52 -10.12
CA PRO A 25 7.75 11.72 -11.03
C PRO A 25 7.90 10.26 -10.56
N LEU A 26 7.58 9.96 -9.31
CA LEU A 26 7.65 8.62 -8.71
C LEU A 26 6.30 7.89 -8.71
N HIS A 27 5.24 8.50 -9.23
CA HIS A 27 3.88 7.95 -9.21
C HIS A 27 3.81 6.56 -9.85
N GLU A 28 4.24 6.46 -11.10
CA GLU A 28 4.25 5.22 -11.88
C GLU A 28 5.03 4.09 -11.21
N THR A 29 6.16 4.41 -10.58
CA THR A 29 7.00 3.41 -9.92
C THR A 29 6.27 2.75 -8.75
N ILE A 30 5.62 3.54 -7.90
CA ILE A 30 4.88 3.04 -6.74
C ILE A 30 3.64 2.26 -7.15
N PHE A 31 2.89 2.74 -8.14
CA PHE A 31 1.68 2.06 -8.59
C PHE A 31 1.98 0.72 -9.27
N LYS A 32 3.03 0.65 -10.11
CA LYS A 32 3.47 -0.63 -10.68
C LYS A 32 3.96 -1.62 -9.63
N GLN A 33 4.53 -1.14 -8.53
CA GLN A 33 4.89 -2.00 -7.41
C GLN A 33 3.64 -2.57 -6.74
N ALA A 34 2.65 -1.72 -6.47
CA ALA A 34 1.38 -2.15 -5.88
C ALA A 34 0.62 -3.16 -6.78
N GLU A 35 0.63 -2.95 -8.10
CA GLU A 35 0.05 -3.90 -9.07
C GLU A 35 0.72 -5.28 -8.97
N ARG A 36 2.06 -5.34 -9.00
CA ARG A 36 2.79 -6.60 -8.85
C ARG A 36 2.53 -7.30 -7.52
N GLU A 37 2.40 -6.53 -6.43
CA GLU A 37 2.11 -7.09 -5.11
C GLU A 37 0.67 -7.63 -5.02
N ALA A 38 -0.28 -6.98 -5.68
CA ALA A 38 -1.67 -7.40 -5.74
C ALA A 38 -1.87 -8.70 -6.53
N GLU A 39 -0.95 -9.05 -7.44
CA GLU A 39 -0.93 -10.33 -8.16
C GLU A 39 -0.46 -11.52 -7.27
N GLY A 40 -0.03 -11.28 -6.03
CA GLY A 40 0.46 -12.31 -5.12
C GLY A 40 -0.62 -13.32 -4.66
N GLU A 41 -0.17 -14.46 -4.12
CA GLU A 41 -1.06 -15.58 -3.76
C GLU A 41 -1.94 -15.33 -2.51
N THR A 42 -1.65 -14.29 -1.71
CA THR A 42 -2.33 -14.07 -0.44
C THR A 42 -3.58 -13.20 -0.60
N ASN A 43 -4.69 -13.85 -0.96
CA ASN A 43 -5.99 -13.20 -1.16
C ASN A 43 -6.91 -13.19 0.07
N ARG A 44 -6.43 -13.62 1.24
CA ARG A 44 -7.24 -13.61 2.48
C ARG A 44 -7.21 -12.24 3.11
N PHE A 45 -8.38 -11.68 3.40
CA PHE A 45 -8.48 -10.39 4.07
C PHE A 45 -8.24 -10.49 5.59
N LEU A 46 -7.63 -9.48 6.19
CA LEU A 46 -7.64 -9.27 7.64
C LEU A 46 -8.74 -8.24 7.98
N TYR A 47 -9.88 -8.71 8.48
CA TYR A 47 -11.00 -7.86 8.87
C TYR A 47 -10.71 -7.14 10.18
N ARG A 48 -10.81 -5.80 10.18
CA ARG A 48 -10.59 -4.97 11.37
C ARG A 48 -11.69 -5.18 12.41
N ASN A 49 -11.30 -5.45 13.66
CA ASN A 49 -12.20 -5.51 14.82
C ASN A 49 -11.50 -5.05 16.11
N PHE A 50 -12.21 -5.04 17.24
CA PHE A 50 -11.66 -4.61 18.53
C PHE A 50 -10.54 -5.51 19.08
N ALA A 51 -10.34 -6.71 18.55
CA ALA A 51 -9.28 -7.63 18.95
C ALA A 51 -7.98 -7.45 18.14
N GLY A 52 -7.88 -6.40 17.31
CA GLY A 52 -6.70 -6.14 16.47
C GLY A 52 -6.76 -6.76 15.08
N GLY A 53 -7.89 -7.39 14.73
CA GLY A 53 -8.16 -7.95 13.41
C GLY A 53 -8.42 -9.46 13.44
N THR A 54 -9.21 -9.95 12.50
CA THR A 54 -9.47 -11.38 12.29
C THR A 54 -9.23 -11.71 10.84
N LEU A 55 -8.39 -12.73 10.60
CA LEU A 55 -8.18 -13.27 9.26
C LEU A 55 -9.47 -13.89 8.75
N GLU A 56 -9.84 -13.54 7.53
CA GLU A 56 -10.93 -14.14 6.78
C GLU A 56 -10.83 -15.65 6.85
N SER A 57 -11.91 -16.31 7.26
CA SER A 57 -11.99 -17.77 7.23
C SER A 57 -11.80 -18.25 5.79
N GLY A 58 -10.88 -19.20 5.58
CA GLY A 58 -10.84 -19.92 4.31
C GLY A 58 -12.17 -20.65 4.15
N ASN A 59 -12.82 -20.49 3.00
CA ASN A 59 -13.94 -21.35 2.64
C ASN A 59 -13.32 -22.66 2.15
N ASP A 60 -12.88 -23.50 3.08
CA ASP A 60 -12.44 -24.87 2.80
C ASP A 60 -13.71 -25.69 2.47
N ALA A 61 -14.16 -25.60 1.23
CA ALA A 61 -15.16 -26.49 0.63
C ALA A 61 -14.48 -27.46 -0.33
#